data_AF-A0A382QG83-F1
#
_entry.id   AF-A0A382QG83-F1
#
_cell.length_a   1.000
_cell.length_b   1.000
_cell.length_c   1.000
_cell.angle_alpha   90.00
_cell.angle_beta   90.00
_cell.angle_gamma   90.00
#
_symmetry.space_group_name_H-M   'P 1'
#
loop_
_entity.id
_entity.type
_entity.pdbx_description
1 polymer ?
#
loop_
_entity_poly.entity_id
_entity_poly.type
_entity_poly.pdbx_seq_one_letter_code
_entity_poly.pdbx_strand_id
1 'polypeptide(L)'
;MSSKEPVDPFRRQVPTAEDLDDFHRDGYIAFYDAMTDSYREALIEEVLSADPVRSFLDLSDEERSRLDSPTRHFVRPWNDRGPLSDALIDAPLITALLRETVGPDVHFCHSSMNLALRGAERGEFHQDHHHWNHHN
;
A
#
# COMPACT_ATOMS: atom_id res chain seq x y z
N MET A 1 -26.39 -11.81 -12.99
CA MET A 1 -25.12 -11.37 -12.40
C MET A 1 -25.12 -9.85 -12.46
N SER A 2 -25.34 -9.18 -11.32
CA SER A 2 -25.32 -7.72 -11.27
C SER A 2 -23.85 -7.30 -11.37
N SER A 3 -23.48 -6.65 -12.47
CA SER A 3 -22.22 -5.95 -12.58
C SER A 3 -22.24 -4.82 -11.56
N LYS A 4 -21.65 -5.04 -10.38
CA LYS A 4 -21.35 -3.95 -9.48
C LYS A 4 -20.40 -3.03 -10.23
N GLU A 5 -20.79 -1.77 -10.43
CA GLU A 5 -19.87 -0.75 -10.92
C GLU A 5 -18.61 -0.75 -10.06
N PRO A 6 -17.43 -0.50 -10.64
CA PRO A 6 -16.20 -0.40 -9.87
C PRO A 6 -16.38 0.69 -8.81
N VAL A 7 -16.27 0.29 -7.54
CA VAL A 7 -16.31 1.22 -6.41
C VAL A 7 -15.03 2.03 -6.46
N ASP A 8 -15.18 3.35 -6.51
CA ASP A 8 -14.05 4.27 -6.46
C ASP A 8 -13.28 4.12 -5.14
N PRO A 9 -11.97 3.84 -5.16
CA PRO A 9 -11.19 3.65 -3.94
C PRO A 9 -11.13 4.90 -3.06
N PHE A 10 -11.15 6.10 -3.66
CA PHE A 10 -10.88 7.34 -2.95
C PHE A 10 -12.07 8.30 -2.97
N ARG A 11 -12.23 9.07 -1.89
CA ARG A 11 -13.24 10.15 -1.79
C ARG A 11 -12.90 11.35 -2.68
N ARG A 12 -11.63 11.48 -3.06
CA ARG A 12 -11.09 12.55 -3.92
C ARG A 12 -10.41 11.92 -5.12
N GLN A 13 -10.55 12.55 -6.27
CA GLN A 13 -10.00 12.05 -7.54
C GLN A 13 -8.77 12.82 -8.02
N VAL A 14 -8.50 14.00 -7.46
CA VAL A 14 -7.36 14.85 -7.83
C VAL A 14 -6.79 15.56 -6.59
N PRO A 15 -5.46 15.83 -6.58
CA PRO A 15 -4.86 16.68 -5.55
C PRO A 15 -5.31 18.14 -5.69
N THR A 16 -5.25 18.90 -4.61
CA THR A 16 -5.37 20.36 -4.63
C THR A 16 -4.00 20.98 -4.91
N ALA A 17 -3.96 22.29 -5.19
CA ALA A 17 -2.69 23.02 -5.27
C ALA A 17 -1.92 22.99 -3.94
N GLU A 18 -2.64 23.05 -2.81
CA GLU A 18 -2.04 22.97 -1.47
C GLU A 18 -1.39 21.61 -1.22
N ASP A 19 -2.03 20.51 -1.64
CA ASP A 19 -1.44 19.16 -1.56
C ASP A 19 -0.10 19.10 -2.32
N LEU A 20 -0.01 19.75 -3.49
CA LEU A 20 1.23 19.79 -4.28
C LEU A 20 2.28 20.70 -3.65
N ASP A 21 1.89 21.84 -3.07
CA ASP A 21 2.80 22.73 -2.35
C ASP A 21 3.40 22.02 -1.11
N ASP A 22 2.59 21.26 -0.38
CA ASP A 22 3.03 20.44 0.75
C ASP A 22 4.03 19.37 0.30
N PHE A 23 3.78 18.69 -0.83
CA PHE A 23 4.73 17.73 -1.38
C PHE A 23 6.09 18.38 -1.70
N HIS A 24 6.10 19.53 -2.39
CA HIS A 24 7.34 20.22 -2.74
C HIS A 24 8.10 20.75 -1.52
N ARG A 25 7.38 21.13 -0.46
CA ARG A 25 7.97 21.66 0.77
C ARG A 25 8.52 20.55 1.68
N ASP A 26 7.73 19.50 1.90
CA ASP A 26 7.96 18.53 2.97
C ASP A 26 8.33 17.13 2.45
N GLY A 27 8.17 16.87 1.15
CA GLY A 27 8.46 15.59 0.51
C GLY A 27 7.38 14.53 0.68
N TYR A 28 6.21 14.87 1.23
CA TYR A 28 5.07 13.97 1.40
C TYR A 28 3.74 14.73 1.41
N ILE A 29 2.64 13.99 1.21
CA ILE A 29 1.26 14.48 1.37
C ILE A 29 0.52 13.52 2.30
N ALA A 30 -0.28 14.03 3.23
CA ALA A 30 -1.09 13.22 4.14
C ALA A 30 -2.60 13.42 3.86
N PHE A 31 -3.24 12.42 3.27
CA PHE A 31 -4.69 12.41 3.09
C PHE A 31 -5.38 11.71 4.26
N TYR A 32 -6.07 12.49 5.10
CA TYR A 32 -6.92 11.95 6.16
C TYR A 32 -8.24 11.44 5.57
N ASP A 33 -8.70 10.25 5.99
CA ASP A 33 -9.94 9.61 5.52
C ASP A 33 -10.05 9.56 3.98
N ALA A 34 -8.94 9.25 3.32
CA ALA A 34 -8.84 9.29 1.86
C ALA A 34 -9.76 8.28 1.16
N MET A 35 -9.90 7.09 1.73
CA MET A 35 -10.63 5.98 1.13
C MET A 35 -12.13 6.04 1.41
N THR A 36 -12.93 5.57 0.47
CA THR A 36 -14.36 5.32 0.73
C THR A 36 -14.49 4.18 1.75
N ASP A 37 -15.48 4.26 2.64
CA ASP A 37 -15.63 3.28 3.73
C ASP A 37 -15.84 1.86 3.19
N SER A 38 -16.68 1.71 2.15
CA SER A 38 -16.96 0.41 1.52
C SER A 38 -15.73 -0.20 0.86
N TYR A 39 -14.91 0.60 0.19
CA TYR A 39 -13.68 0.10 -0.44
C TYR A 39 -12.65 -0.27 0.62
N ARG A 40 -12.49 0.55 1.67
CA ARG A 40 -11.59 0.26 2.79
C ARG A 40 -11.94 -1.06 3.46
N GLU A 41 -13.22 -1.29 3.77
CA GLU A 41 -13.68 -2.53 4.39
C GLU A 41 -13.43 -3.75 3.48
N ALA A 42 -13.75 -3.64 2.19
CA ALA A 42 -13.52 -4.71 1.22
C ALA A 42 -12.03 -5.00 1.01
N LEU A 43 -11.17 -3.98 0.97
CA LEU A 43 -9.72 -4.13 0.84
C LEU A 43 -9.13 -4.82 2.07
N ILE A 44 -9.59 -4.46 3.28
CA ILE A 44 -9.18 -5.13 4.51
C ILE A 44 -9.57 -6.61 4.46
N GLU A 45 -10.78 -6.94 4.01
CA GLU A 45 -11.22 -8.33 3.84
C GLU A 45 -10.37 -9.08 2.81
N GLU A 46 -10.07 -8.47 1.65
CA GLU A 46 -9.19 -9.04 0.62
C GLU A 46 -7.81 -9.39 1.19
N VAL A 47 -7.17 -8.44 1.88
CA VAL A 47 -5.84 -8.66 2.46
C VAL A 47 -5.87 -9.71 3.56
N LEU A 48 -6.86 -9.65 4.47
CA LEU A 48 -6.96 -10.60 5.58
C LEU A 48 -7.37 -12.01 5.14
N SER A 49 -7.99 -12.15 3.98
CA SER A 49 -8.40 -13.45 3.43
C SER A 49 -7.32 -14.14 2.60
N ALA A 50 -6.26 -13.42 2.21
CA ALA A 50 -5.15 -13.99 1.45
C ALA A 50 -4.43 -15.11 2.23
N ASP A 51 -4.21 -16.26 1.58
CA ASP A 51 -3.64 -17.46 2.22
C ASP A 51 -2.33 -17.21 2.99
N PRO A 52 -1.34 -16.44 2.47
CA PRO A 52 -0.11 -16.15 3.22
C PRO A 52 -0.37 -15.33 4.49
N VAL A 53 -1.33 -14.41 4.44
CA VAL A 53 -1.71 -13.55 5.57
C VAL A 53 -2.42 -14.37 6.63
N ARG A 54 -3.43 -15.15 6.23
CA ARG A 54 -4.15 -16.06 7.13
C ARG A 54 -3.20 -17.03 7.80
N SER A 55 -2.33 -17.68 7.02
CA SER A 55 -1.35 -18.64 7.53
C SER A 55 -0.45 -18.03 8.61
N PHE A 56 -0.03 -16.77 8.46
CA PHE A 56 0.77 -16.08 9.47
C PHE A 56 -0.05 -15.71 10.72
N LEU A 57 -1.27 -15.21 10.54
CA LEU A 57 -2.16 -14.81 11.64
C LEU A 57 -2.64 -15.99 12.48
N ASP A 58 -2.83 -17.16 11.85
CA ASP A 58 -3.31 -18.40 12.48
C ASP A 58 -2.24 -19.14 13.29
N LEU A 59 -0.96 -18.74 13.18
CA LEU A 59 0.12 -19.32 14.00
C LEU A 59 -0.14 -19.09 15.49
N SER A 60 0.04 -20.14 16.29
CA SER A 60 0.11 -20.03 17.75
C SER A 60 1.33 -19.22 18.19
N ASP A 61 1.31 -18.69 19.42
CA ASP A 61 2.44 -17.94 19.97
C ASP A 61 3.74 -18.78 20.01
N GLU A 62 3.62 -20.08 20.28
CA GLU A 62 4.75 -21.01 20.28
C GLU A 62 5.35 -21.18 18.87
N GLU A 63 4.51 -21.40 17.85
CA GLU A 63 4.96 -21.51 16.46
C GLU A 63 5.59 -20.21 15.98
N ARG A 64 4.94 -19.08 16.29
CA ARG A 64 5.37 -17.75 15.90
C ARG A 64 6.73 -17.38 16.52
N SER A 65 6.98 -17.76 17.78
CA SER A 65 8.27 -17.51 18.45
C SER A 65 9.48 -18.18 17.80
N ARG A 66 9.24 -19.18 16.94
CA ARG A 66 10.29 -19.91 16.21
C ARG A 66 10.65 -19.26 14.87
N LEU A 67 9.90 -18.25 14.45
CA LEU A 67 10.20 -17.49 13.22
C LEU A 67 11.34 -16.49 13.47
N ASP A 68 12.09 -16.18 12.41
CA ASP A 68 13.09 -15.09 12.44
C ASP A 68 12.44 -13.72 12.72
N SER A 69 11.17 -13.55 12.31
CA SER A 69 10.38 -12.35 12.54
C SER A 69 9.03 -12.73 13.16
N PRO A 70 8.96 -13.00 14.48
CA PRO A 70 7.73 -13.46 15.12
C PRO A 70 6.57 -12.48 14.96
N THR A 71 6.83 -11.18 15.04
CA THR A 71 5.79 -10.16 15.06
C THR A 71 5.54 -9.50 13.71
N ARG A 72 6.20 -9.95 12.63
CA ARG A 72 6.14 -9.30 11.32
C ARG A 72 6.01 -10.32 10.21
N HIS A 73 5.18 -10.00 9.23
CA HIS A 73 5.12 -10.71 7.96
C HIS A 73 5.36 -9.71 6.84
N PHE A 74 6.38 -9.98 6.03
CA PHE A 74 6.81 -9.11 4.95
C PHE A 74 6.89 -9.88 3.63
N VAL A 75 6.27 -9.32 2.59
CA VAL A 75 6.30 -9.87 1.24
C VAL A 75 6.77 -8.79 0.28
N ARG A 76 7.85 -9.07 -0.46
CA ARG A 76 8.34 -8.26 -1.59
C ARG A 76 8.96 -9.18 -2.65
N PRO A 77 8.54 -9.12 -3.93
CA PRO A 77 7.42 -8.31 -4.42
C PRO A 77 6.06 -8.91 -4.01
N TRP A 78 5.10 -8.04 -3.70
CA TRP A 78 3.71 -8.46 -3.43
C TRP A 78 2.89 -8.43 -4.73
N ASN A 79 3.15 -9.41 -5.60
CA ASN A 79 2.55 -9.48 -6.93
C ASN A 79 1.13 -10.04 -6.94
N ASP A 80 0.82 -10.98 -6.03
CA ASP A 80 -0.51 -11.58 -5.90
C ASP A 80 -1.33 -10.81 -4.85
N ARG A 81 -1.62 -9.55 -5.16
CA ARG A 81 -2.21 -8.58 -4.24
C ARG A 81 -3.74 -8.52 -4.28
N GLY A 82 -4.34 -9.18 -5.26
CA GLY A 82 -5.79 -9.18 -5.45
C GLY A 82 -6.30 -7.96 -6.23
N PRO A 83 -7.52 -8.05 -6.76
CA PRO A 83 -8.09 -7.07 -7.67
C PRO A 83 -8.34 -5.69 -7.03
N LEU A 84 -8.66 -5.61 -5.74
CA LEU A 84 -8.82 -4.31 -5.08
C LEU A 84 -7.44 -3.66 -4.94
N SER A 85 -6.45 -4.37 -4.40
CA SER A 85 -5.09 -3.82 -4.29
C SER A 85 -4.49 -3.42 -5.64
N ASP A 86 -4.81 -4.13 -6.72
CA ASP A 86 -4.46 -3.73 -8.10
C ASP A 86 -5.10 -2.40 -8.50
N ALA A 87 -6.40 -2.24 -8.25
CA ALA A 87 -7.15 -1.04 -8.62
C ALA A 87 -6.66 0.24 -7.91
N LEU A 88 -5.96 0.13 -6.78
CA LEU A 88 -5.33 1.27 -6.11
C LEU A 88 -4.24 1.92 -6.97
N ILE A 89 -3.47 1.14 -7.72
CA ILE A 89 -2.33 1.64 -8.51
C ILE A 89 -2.82 2.58 -9.61
N ASP A 90 -3.92 2.21 -10.27
CA ASP A 90 -4.49 2.93 -11.40
C ASP A 90 -5.60 3.92 -10.96
N ALA A 91 -5.79 4.11 -9.67
CA ALA A 91 -6.82 5.02 -9.17
C ALA A 91 -6.59 6.46 -9.66
N PRO A 92 -7.64 7.23 -10.00
CA PRO A 92 -7.45 8.55 -10.59
C PRO A 92 -6.65 9.51 -9.72
N LEU A 93 -6.84 9.47 -8.39
CA LEU A 93 -6.05 10.27 -7.44
C LEU A 93 -4.55 9.93 -7.52
N ILE A 94 -4.21 8.64 -7.53
CA ILE A 94 -2.81 8.17 -7.58
C ILE A 94 -2.18 8.56 -8.92
N THR A 95 -2.90 8.34 -10.02
CA THR A 95 -2.45 8.73 -11.36
C THR A 95 -2.23 10.24 -11.48
N ALA A 96 -3.15 11.06 -10.95
CA ALA A 96 -3.02 12.50 -10.93
C ALA A 96 -1.81 12.94 -10.08
N LEU A 97 -1.64 12.38 -8.89
CA LEU A 97 -0.49 12.66 -8.02
C LEU A 97 0.83 12.34 -8.72
N LEU A 98 0.97 11.15 -9.31
CA LEU A 98 2.19 10.76 -10.03
C LEU A 98 2.50 11.71 -11.19
N ARG A 99 1.47 12.08 -11.96
CA ARG A 99 1.62 13.00 -13.09
C ARG A 99 2.08 14.39 -12.67
N GLU A 100 1.50 14.94 -11.60
CA GLU A 100 1.80 16.30 -11.14
C GLU A 100 3.11 16.38 -10.34
N THR A 101 3.53 15.30 -9.67
CA THR A 101 4.73 15.30 -8.82
C THR A 101 5.98 14.72 -9.48
N VAL A 102 5.85 13.67 -10.28
CA VAL A 102 6.96 12.97 -10.94
C VAL A 102 7.01 13.29 -12.43
N GLY A 103 5.84 13.32 -13.08
CA GLY A 103 5.70 13.55 -14.52
C GLY A 103 4.94 12.42 -15.22
N PRO A 104 4.80 12.50 -16.56
CA PRO A 104 3.98 11.55 -17.32
C PRO A 104 4.63 10.18 -17.50
N ASP A 105 5.95 10.09 -17.41
CA ASP A 105 6.72 8.89 -17.75
C ASP A 105 7.06 8.07 -16.50
N VAL A 106 6.02 7.50 -15.89
CA VAL A 106 6.14 6.62 -14.71
C VAL A 106 5.85 5.18 -15.07
N HIS A 107 6.49 4.24 -14.38
CA HIS A 107 6.14 2.83 -14.42
C HIS A 107 6.07 2.28 -13.00
N PHE A 108 5.22 1.27 -12.81
CA PHE A 108 5.16 0.55 -11.54
C PHE A 108 6.45 -0.27 -11.33
N CYS A 109 7.23 0.08 -10.31
CA CYS A 109 8.49 -0.59 -9.99
C CYS A 109 8.26 -1.87 -9.17
N HIS A 110 7.61 -1.77 -8.01
CA HIS A 110 7.28 -2.90 -7.15
C HIS A 110 6.23 -2.52 -6.09
N SER A 111 5.65 -3.55 -5.46
CA SER A 111 4.83 -3.45 -4.25
C SER A 111 5.41 -4.31 -3.14
N SER A 112 5.05 -3.99 -1.90
CA SER A 112 5.31 -4.85 -0.76
C SER A 112 4.17 -4.80 0.24
N MET A 113 3.92 -5.92 0.91
CA MET A 113 2.98 -6.00 2.03
C MET A 113 3.76 -6.12 3.33
N ASN A 114 3.45 -5.25 4.29
CA ASN A 114 4.00 -5.27 5.64
C ASN A 114 2.85 -5.46 6.63
N LEU A 115 2.83 -6.60 7.32
CA LEU A 115 1.94 -6.85 8.46
C LEU A 115 2.79 -6.82 9.74
N ALA A 116 2.38 -5.99 10.69
CA ALA A 116 3.03 -5.84 11.97
C ALA A 116 2.03 -6.10 13.10
N LEU A 117 2.30 -7.11 13.91
CA LEU A 117 1.53 -7.39 15.11
C LEU A 117 1.88 -6.39 16.21
N ARG A 118 1.02 -6.29 17.22
CA ARG A 118 1.31 -5.49 18.42
C ARG A 118 2.63 -5.96 19.04
N GLY A 119 3.53 -5.02 19.33
CA GLY A 119 4.85 -5.31 19.87
C GLY A 119 5.93 -5.54 18.80
N ALA A 120 5.58 -5.47 17.50
CA ALA A 120 6.58 -5.41 16.45
C ALA A 120 7.52 -4.22 16.66
N GLU A 121 8.81 -4.46 16.38
CA GLU A 121 9.82 -3.41 16.46
C GLU A 121 9.47 -2.26 15.51
N ARG A 122 10.10 -1.10 15.72
CA ARG A 122 10.00 0.02 14.78
C ARG A 122 10.81 -0.24 13.51
N GLY A 123 10.38 0.36 12.41
CA GLY A 123 11.23 0.45 11.21
C GLY A 123 12.44 1.36 11.50
N GLU A 124 13.57 1.04 10.88
CA GLU A 124 14.76 1.89 10.93
C GLU A 124 14.69 3.00 9.87
N PHE A 125 15.41 4.09 10.10
CA PHE A 125 15.55 5.14 9.11
C PHE A 125 16.30 4.61 7.88
N HIS A 126 15.69 4.77 6.70
CA HIS A 126 16.27 4.41 5.42
C HIS A 126 15.75 5.34 4.32
N GLN A 127 16.40 5.33 3.16
CA GLN A 127 15.93 6.04 1.97
C GLN A 127 15.86 5.05 0.81
N ASP A 128 14.66 4.81 0.28
CA ASP A 128 14.42 3.77 -0.72
C ASP A 128 15.24 3.97 -2.01
N HIS A 129 15.51 5.22 -2.39
CA HIS A 129 16.28 5.53 -3.60
C HIS A 129 17.71 4.97 -3.58
N HIS A 130 18.32 4.75 -2.41
CA HIS A 130 19.64 4.10 -2.30
C HIS A 130 19.62 2.60 -2.60
N HIS A 131 18.43 1.99 -2.64
CA HIS A 131 18.24 0.57 -2.90
C HIS A 131 17.67 0.30 -4.30
N TRP A 132 17.51 1.32 -5.13
CA TRP A 132 17.07 1.16 -6.52
C TRP A 132 18.24 0.86 -7.43
N ASN A 133 18.04 -0.04 -8.40
CA ASN A 133 19.03 -0.30 -9.43
C ASN A 133 19.19 0.96 -10.28
N HIS A 134 20.26 1.72 -10.05
CA HIS A 134 20.68 2.80 -10.94
C HIS A 134 21.34 2.16 -12.16
N HIS A 135 20.56 1.87 -13.20
CA HIS A 135 21.14 1.67 -14.52
C HIS A 135 21.65 3.03 -15.00
N ASN A 136 22.98 3.23 -14.89
CA ASN A 136 23.69 4.35 -15.51
C ASN A 136 23.92 4.07 -17.00
#